data_AF-A0A536P4A8-F1
#
_entry.id   AF-A0A536P4A8-F1
#
_cell.length_a   1.000
_cell.length_b   1.000
_cell.length_c   1.000
_cell.angle_alpha   90.00
_cell.angle_beta   90.00
_cell.angle_gamma   90.00
#
_symmetry.space_group_name_H-M   'P 1'
#
loop_
_entity.id
_entity.type
_entity.pdbx_description
1 polymer ?
#
loop_
_entity_poly.entity_id
_entity_poly.type
_entity_poly.pdbx_seq_one_letter_code
_entity_poly.pdbx_strand_id
1 'polypeptide(L)'
;MKAFRGLSVATAVVTYALVVLGGVVRVSGSGLGCPDWPLCHGRLLPPLDLHAIIEYSHRTTTVLATTLMVVTAVIAWLWLRRRRDVVTAATVALGLLVVQITLGAITVKLELPPIVVLVHLANAMALLGAVSVTAVAALAPGSTSQATDTVSRRWALAAAAGTYLLIVSGSLVVASGASGACSAWPLCGGGFSFAFDGSPAI
;
A
#
# COMPACT_ATOMS: atom_id res chain seq x y z
N MET A 1 0.18 19.95 19.24
CA MET A 1 -0.90 18.93 19.02
C MET A 1 -1.66 19.12 17.70
N LYS A 2 -2.25 20.28 17.39
CA LYS A 2 -2.98 20.50 16.11
C LYS A 2 -2.11 20.25 14.86
N ALA A 3 -0.89 20.79 14.85
CA ALA A 3 0.07 20.60 13.74
C ALA A 3 0.42 19.11 13.52
N PHE A 4 0.70 18.36 14.60
CA PHE A 4 0.99 16.92 14.52
C PHE A 4 -0.18 16.09 13.97
N ARG A 5 -1.42 16.44 14.35
CA ARG A 5 -2.63 15.81 13.80
C ARG A 5 -2.73 16.05 12.29
N GLY A 6 -2.57 17.30 11.86
CA GLY A 6 -2.57 17.65 10.44
C GLY A 6 -1.49 16.90 9.66
N LEU A 7 -0.26 16.85 10.21
CA LEU A 7 0.85 16.11 9.62
C LEU A 7 0.57 14.60 9.50
N SER A 8 0.02 13.97 10.54
CA SER A 8 -0.27 12.53 10.55
C SER A 8 -1.36 12.18 9.51
N VAL A 9 -2.40 13.02 9.40
CA VAL A 9 -3.45 12.88 8.38
C VAL A 9 -2.88 13.09 6.98
N ALA A 10 -2.07 14.14 6.78
CA ALA A 10 -1.41 14.40 5.50
C ALA A 10 -0.52 13.22 5.08
N THR A 11 0.23 12.64 6.02
CA THR A 11 1.05 11.45 5.78
C THR A 11 0.20 10.27 5.30
N ALA A 12 -0.94 10.00 5.96
CA ALA A 12 -1.85 8.92 5.57
C ALA A 12 -2.46 9.16 4.17
N VAL A 13 -2.92 10.39 3.89
CA VAL A 13 -3.51 10.77 2.59
C VAL A 13 -2.49 10.65 1.46
N VAL A 14 -1.27 11.17 1.67
CA VAL A 14 -0.19 11.07 0.67
C VAL A 14 0.23 9.61 0.45
N THR A 15 0.28 8.79 1.51
CA THR A 15 0.57 7.36 1.40
C THR A 15 -0.53 6.63 0.61
N TYR A 16 -1.80 6.98 0.83
CA TYR A 16 -2.90 6.44 0.03
C TYR A 16 -2.78 6.84 -1.45
N ALA A 17 -2.51 8.11 -1.74
CA ALA A 17 -2.28 8.58 -3.11
C ALA A 17 -1.08 7.85 -3.76
N LEU A 18 -0.02 7.56 -2.99
CA LEU A 18 1.12 6.78 -3.46
C LEU A 18 0.74 5.35 -3.86
N VAL A 19 -0.11 4.68 -3.07
CA VAL A 19 -0.64 3.35 -3.40
C VAL A 19 -1.48 3.39 -4.68
N VAL A 20 -2.34 4.40 -4.83
CA VAL A 20 -3.13 4.61 -6.06
C VAL A 20 -2.22 4.81 -7.27
N LEU A 21 -1.20 5.67 -7.16
CA LEU A 21 -0.20 5.88 -8.21
C LEU A 21 0.55 4.58 -8.56
N GLY A 22 0.89 3.75 -7.57
CA GLY A 22 1.48 2.43 -7.82
C GLY A 22 0.54 1.52 -8.61
N GLY A 23 -0.76 1.57 -8.33
CA GLY A 23 -1.79 0.92 -9.13
C GLY A 23 -1.84 1.43 -10.58
N VAL A 24 -1.72 2.75 -10.77
CA VAL A 24 -1.64 3.38 -12.10
C VAL A 24 -0.41 2.90 -12.87
N VAL A 25 0.77 2.89 -12.24
CA VAL A 25 2.02 2.35 -12.84
C VAL A 25 1.80 0.92 -13.33
N ARG A 26 1.16 0.09 -12.50
CA ARG A 26 0.90 -1.32 -12.83
C ARG A 26 -0.07 -1.50 -13.98
N VAL A 27 -1.24 -0.85 -13.94
CA VAL A 27 -2.30 -1.02 -14.97
C VAL A 27 -1.92 -0.40 -16.31
N SER A 28 -1.08 0.64 -16.30
CA SER A 28 -0.55 1.27 -17.51
C SER A 28 0.66 0.53 -18.11
N GLY A 29 1.19 -0.50 -17.45
CA GLY A 29 2.42 -1.16 -17.89
C GLY A 29 3.70 -0.32 -17.72
N SER A 30 3.64 0.79 -16.97
CA SER A 30 4.75 1.74 -16.80
C SER A 30 5.78 1.31 -15.75
N GLY A 31 5.78 0.06 -15.29
CA GLY A 31 6.65 -0.41 -14.20
C GLY A 31 8.15 -0.44 -14.53
N LEU A 32 8.51 -0.31 -15.81
CA LEU A 32 9.87 -0.19 -16.32
C LEU A 32 10.06 1.06 -17.20
N GLY A 33 9.24 2.10 -16.97
CA GLY A 33 9.41 3.40 -17.63
C GLY A 33 10.75 4.07 -17.27
N CYS A 34 11.31 3.76 -16.10
CA CYS A 34 12.64 4.12 -15.63
C CYS A 34 13.44 2.83 -15.30
N PRO A 35 14.30 2.34 -16.21
CA PRO A 35 14.96 1.03 -16.06
C PRO A 35 16.03 1.00 -14.95
N ASP A 36 16.53 2.14 -14.55
CA ASP A 36 17.52 2.33 -13.50
C ASP A 36 16.89 2.86 -12.21
N TRP A 37 17.60 2.70 -11.09
CA TRP A 37 17.24 3.22 -9.77
C TRP A 37 18.53 3.58 -9.02
N PRO A 38 18.64 4.75 -8.35
CA PRO A 38 17.57 5.71 -8.04
C PRO A 38 17.27 6.75 -9.13
N LEU A 39 18.12 6.84 -10.16
CA LEU A 39 17.94 7.73 -11.31
C LEU A 39 16.90 7.18 -12.29
N CYS A 40 16.54 7.96 -13.31
CA CYS A 40 15.70 7.54 -14.42
C CYS A 40 16.41 7.90 -15.74
N HIS A 41 16.76 6.89 -16.54
CA HIS A 41 17.60 6.99 -17.74
C HIS A 41 18.96 7.66 -17.47
N GLY A 42 19.57 7.37 -16.32
CA GLY A 42 20.85 7.96 -15.88
C GLY A 42 20.76 9.45 -15.53
N ARG A 43 19.55 10.02 -15.47
CA ARG A 43 19.29 11.43 -15.18
C ARG A 43 18.35 11.57 -13.98
N LEU A 44 18.34 12.76 -13.38
CA LEU A 44 17.43 13.06 -12.27
C LEU A 44 15.99 13.29 -12.77
N LEU A 45 15.83 13.92 -13.93
CA LEU A 45 14.53 14.14 -14.57
C LEU A 45 14.28 13.08 -15.65
N PRO A 46 13.04 12.56 -15.75
CA PRO A 46 12.70 11.59 -16.77
C PRO A 46 12.68 12.24 -18.17
N PRO A 47 12.87 11.46 -19.24
CA PRO A 47 12.53 11.92 -20.59
C PRO A 47 11.04 12.25 -20.69
N LEU A 48 10.66 13.05 -21.70
CA LEU A 48 9.26 13.37 -22.00
C LEU A 48 8.55 12.19 -22.69
N ASP A 49 8.64 11.01 -22.08
CA ASP A 49 7.93 9.79 -22.41
C ASP A 49 6.84 9.52 -21.37
N LEU A 50 5.68 9.05 -21.80
CA LEU A 50 4.53 8.88 -20.91
C LEU A 50 4.78 7.84 -19.81
N HIS A 51 5.38 6.70 -20.15
CA HIS A 51 5.63 5.63 -19.17
C HIS A 51 6.69 6.06 -18.16
N ALA A 52 7.76 6.71 -18.64
CA ALA A 52 8.78 7.29 -17.77
C ALA A 52 8.20 8.34 -16.81
N ILE A 53 7.31 9.22 -17.29
CA ILE A 53 6.64 10.22 -16.45
C ILE A 53 5.75 9.55 -15.39
N ILE A 54 4.97 8.53 -15.78
CA ILE A 54 4.10 7.80 -14.84
C ILE A 54 4.94 7.16 -13.74
N GLU A 55 6.00 6.42 -14.08
CA GLU A 55 6.86 5.80 -13.06
C GLU A 55 7.58 6.82 -12.19
N TYR A 56 8.13 7.87 -12.81
CA TYR A 56 8.80 8.95 -12.08
C TYR A 56 7.86 9.69 -11.13
N SER A 57 6.59 9.88 -11.49
CA SER A 57 5.57 10.47 -10.61
C SER A 57 5.34 9.64 -9.34
N HIS A 58 5.36 8.32 -9.45
CA HIS A 58 5.29 7.41 -8.30
C HIS A 58 6.56 7.51 -7.44
N ARG A 59 7.75 7.54 -8.06
CA ARG A 59 9.04 7.70 -7.34
C ARG A 59 9.13 9.01 -6.57
N THR A 60 8.77 10.13 -7.19
CA THR A 60 8.77 11.45 -6.55
C THR A 60 7.75 11.55 -5.41
N THR A 61 6.55 10.98 -5.59
CA THR A 61 5.56 10.86 -4.50
C THR A 61 6.09 10.00 -3.35
N THR A 62 6.90 8.97 -3.64
CA THR A 62 7.55 8.14 -2.61
C THR A 62 8.51 8.96 -1.74
N VAL A 63 9.27 9.89 -2.33
CA VAL A 63 10.16 10.80 -1.58
C VAL A 63 9.36 11.69 -0.64
N LEU A 64 8.26 12.27 -1.13
CA LEU A 64 7.36 13.09 -0.30
C LEU A 64 6.76 12.27 0.85
N ALA A 65 6.18 11.09 0.55
CA ALA A 65 5.58 10.21 1.55
C ALA A 65 6.60 9.78 2.62
N THR A 66 7.80 9.37 2.19
CA THR A 66 8.92 8.99 3.07
C THR A 66 9.30 10.14 4.00
N THR A 67 9.43 11.36 3.45
CA THR A 67 9.78 12.55 4.24
C THR A 67 8.72 12.83 5.30
N LEU A 68 7.44 12.85 4.93
CA LEU A 68 6.34 13.07 5.86
C LEU A 68 6.28 12.00 6.95
N MET A 69 6.53 10.74 6.60
CA MET A 69 6.52 9.61 7.53
C MET A 69 7.68 9.66 8.53
N VAL A 70 8.89 9.97 8.07
CA VAL A 70 10.06 10.16 8.93
C VAL A 70 9.85 11.34 9.87
N VAL A 71 9.38 12.48 9.37
CA VAL A 71 9.09 13.65 10.21
C VAL A 71 8.01 13.32 11.24
N THR A 72 6.95 12.60 10.86
CA THR A 72 5.89 12.16 11.78
C THR A 72 6.47 11.28 12.90
N ALA A 73 7.28 10.28 12.55
CA ALA A 73 7.90 9.38 13.52
C ALA A 73 8.89 10.10 14.44
N VAL A 74 9.74 10.97 13.91
CA VAL A 74 10.68 11.79 14.69
C VAL A 74 9.93 12.68 15.68
N ILE A 75 8.89 13.38 15.24
CA ILE A 75 8.07 14.20 16.14
C ILE A 75 7.39 13.33 17.21
N ALA A 76 6.86 12.17 16.83
CA ALA A 76 6.24 11.23 17.76
C ALA A 76 7.26 10.79 18.84
N TRP A 77 8.47 10.42 18.42
CA TRP A 77 9.56 10.02 19.32
C TRP A 77 10.11 11.15 20.14
N LEU A 78 10.13 12.40 19.68
CA LEU A 78 10.70 13.50 20.46
C LEU A 78 9.68 14.07 21.46
N TRP A 79 8.44 14.28 21.03
CA TRP A 79 7.46 15.08 21.79
C TRP A 79 6.26 14.29 22.28
N LEU A 80 6.00 13.08 21.75
CA LEU A 80 4.86 12.24 22.14
C LEU A 80 5.30 10.90 22.76
N ARG A 81 6.50 10.80 23.35
CA ARG A 81 7.03 9.57 24.01
C ARG A 81 6.07 8.91 25.00
N ARG A 82 5.20 9.70 25.63
CA ARG A 82 4.19 9.23 26.60
C ARG A 82 2.98 8.56 25.93
N ARG A 83 2.71 8.88 24.65
CA ARG A 83 1.65 8.30 23.81
C ARG A 83 2.18 7.05 23.09
N ARG A 84 2.27 5.94 23.82
CA ARG A 84 2.81 4.66 23.30
C ARG A 84 2.03 4.14 22.09
N ASP A 85 0.74 4.42 22.01
CA ASP A 85 -0.13 4.12 20.88
C ASP A 85 0.38 4.78 19.58
N VAL A 86 0.67 6.09 19.63
CA VAL A 86 1.18 6.86 18.49
C VAL A 86 2.61 6.43 18.14
N VAL A 87 3.48 6.33 19.15
CA VAL A 87 4.90 5.99 18.95
C VAL A 87 5.08 4.60 18.37
N THR A 88 4.35 3.60 18.86
CA THR A 88 4.45 2.22 18.37
C THR A 88 3.98 2.14 16.92
N ALA A 89 2.82 2.73 16.58
CA ALA A 89 2.31 2.73 15.23
C ALA A 89 3.24 3.44 14.23
N ALA A 90 3.80 4.59 14.60
CA ALA A 90 4.75 5.32 13.77
C ALA A 90 6.08 4.55 13.59
N THR A 91 6.53 3.84 14.62
CA THR A 91 7.74 3.00 14.56
C THR A 91 7.54 1.79 13.66
N VAL A 92 6.40 1.11 13.76
CA VAL A 92 6.02 0.01 12.87
C VAL A 92 5.95 0.50 11.41
N ALA A 93 5.36 1.68 11.17
CA ALA A 93 5.30 2.27 9.84
C ALA A 93 6.71 2.50 9.25
N LEU A 94 7.67 3.00 10.04
CA LEU A 94 9.05 3.16 9.56
C LEU A 94 9.74 1.83 9.23
N GLY A 95 9.52 0.78 10.03
CA GLY A 95 10.03 -0.55 9.72
C GLY A 95 9.49 -1.08 8.39
N LEU A 96 8.18 -0.95 8.18
CA LEU A 96 7.51 -1.33 6.93
C LEU A 96 7.96 -0.47 5.74
N LEU A 97 8.28 0.80 5.95
CA LEU A 97 8.81 1.71 4.93
C LEU A 97 10.17 1.24 4.40
N VAL A 98 11.08 0.83 5.29
CA VAL A 98 12.39 0.29 4.89
C VAL A 98 12.22 -0.96 4.01
N VAL A 99 11.31 -1.85 4.41
CA VAL A 99 10.95 -3.03 3.60
C VAL A 99 10.35 -2.60 2.26
N GLN A 100 9.46 -1.60 2.24
CA GLN A 100 8.80 -1.13 1.02
C GLN A 100 9.78 -0.56 0.01
N ILE A 101 10.70 0.31 0.44
CA ILE A 101 11.72 0.92 -0.42
C ILE A 101 12.62 -0.17 -1.01
N THR A 102 13.01 -1.15 -0.18
CA THR A 102 13.84 -2.28 -0.60
C THR A 102 13.12 -3.14 -1.64
N LEU A 103 11.86 -3.53 -1.39
CA LEU A 103 11.05 -4.28 -2.34
C LEU A 103 10.82 -3.51 -3.64
N GLY A 104 10.66 -2.19 -3.59
CA GLY A 104 10.53 -1.34 -4.78
C GLY A 104 11.79 -1.35 -5.63
N ALA A 105 12.96 -1.20 -5.02
CA ALA A 105 14.23 -1.28 -5.72
C ALA A 105 14.47 -2.68 -6.34
N ILE A 106 14.12 -3.75 -5.62
CA ILE A 106 14.21 -5.13 -6.13
C ILE A 106 13.26 -5.31 -7.33
N THR A 107 12.05 -4.77 -7.25
CA THR A 107 11.03 -4.87 -8.31
C THR A 107 11.55 -4.31 -9.64
N VAL A 108 12.23 -3.16 -9.63
CA VAL A 108 12.84 -2.57 -10.83
C VAL A 108 14.04 -3.40 -11.30
N LYS A 109 14.96 -3.74 -10.39
CA LYS A 109 16.20 -4.46 -10.74
C LYS A 109 15.99 -5.88 -11.28
N LEU A 110 14.91 -6.54 -10.88
CA LEU A 110 14.56 -7.88 -11.32
C LEU A 110 13.48 -7.89 -12.41
N GLU A 111 13.18 -6.73 -13.00
CA GLU A 111 12.24 -6.62 -14.13
C GLU A 111 10.83 -7.14 -13.81
N LEU A 112 10.26 -6.64 -12.71
CA LEU A 112 8.87 -6.88 -12.27
C LEU A 112 8.49 -8.36 -11.96
N PRO A 113 9.24 -9.13 -11.14
CA PRO A 113 8.83 -10.49 -10.80
C PRO A 113 7.45 -10.50 -10.10
N PRO A 114 6.45 -11.30 -10.56
CA PRO A 114 5.08 -11.19 -10.07
C PRO A 114 4.94 -11.38 -8.55
N ILE A 115 5.71 -12.30 -7.97
CA ILE A 115 5.71 -12.55 -6.52
C ILE A 115 6.29 -11.35 -5.77
N VAL A 116 7.35 -10.73 -6.27
CA VAL A 116 7.95 -9.54 -5.62
C VAL A 116 6.98 -8.37 -5.68
N VAL A 117 6.32 -8.14 -6.82
CA VAL A 117 5.28 -7.10 -6.96
C VAL A 117 4.10 -7.34 -6.01
N LEU A 118 3.67 -8.59 -5.85
CA LEU A 118 2.62 -8.97 -4.89
C LEU A 118 3.06 -8.66 -3.46
N VAL A 119 4.25 -9.11 -3.05
CA VAL A 119 4.78 -8.85 -1.70
C VAL A 119 4.98 -7.35 -1.46
N HIS A 120 5.40 -6.60 -2.49
CA HIS A 120 5.52 -5.15 -2.46
C HIS A 120 4.16 -4.48 -2.19
N LEU A 121 3.09 -4.91 -2.87
CA LEU A 121 1.74 -4.40 -2.61
C LEU A 121 1.23 -4.82 -1.23
N ALA A 122 1.44 -6.08 -0.83
CA ALA A 122 1.03 -6.59 0.47
C ALA A 122 1.68 -5.81 1.63
N ASN A 123 2.96 -5.48 1.51
CA ASN A 123 3.67 -4.63 2.47
C ASN A 123 3.19 -3.16 2.40
N ALA A 124 2.88 -2.63 1.20
CA ALA A 124 2.32 -1.29 1.03
C ALA A 124 0.98 -1.13 1.78
N MET A 125 0.11 -2.14 1.71
CA MET A 125 -1.18 -2.11 2.40
C MET A 125 -1.03 -2.19 3.93
N ALA A 126 -0.07 -2.97 4.43
CA ALA A 126 0.27 -2.99 5.86
C ALA A 126 0.83 -1.64 6.31
N LEU A 127 1.70 -1.03 5.51
CA LEU A 127 2.26 0.31 5.74
C LEU A 127 1.16 1.37 5.80
N LEU A 128 0.24 1.36 4.83
CA LEU A 128 -0.93 2.25 4.80
C LEU A 128 -1.79 2.07 6.06
N GLY A 129 -2.00 0.82 6.51
CA GLY A 129 -2.67 0.52 7.77
C GLY A 129 -1.96 1.14 8.97
N ALA A 130 -0.64 1.00 9.07
CA ALA A 130 0.15 1.54 10.18
C ALA A 130 0.13 3.08 10.25
N VAL A 131 0.24 3.77 9.11
CA VAL A 131 0.14 5.25 9.08
C VAL A 131 -1.29 5.72 9.37
N SER A 132 -2.31 4.95 8.96
CA SER A 132 -3.71 5.23 9.28
C SER A 132 -3.98 5.10 10.79
N VAL A 133 -3.46 4.05 11.43
CA VAL A 133 -3.53 3.88 12.89
C VAL A 133 -2.81 5.03 13.60
N THR A 134 -1.65 5.46 13.08
CA THR A 134 -0.92 6.63 13.63
C THR A 134 -1.78 7.89 13.57
N ALA A 135 -2.43 8.17 12.44
CA ALA A 135 -3.31 9.32 12.27
C ALA A 135 -4.54 9.27 13.20
N VAL A 136 -5.21 8.11 13.29
CA VAL A 136 -6.35 7.92 14.19
C VAL A 136 -5.93 8.08 15.66
N ALA A 137 -4.82 7.49 16.07
CA ALA A 137 -4.30 7.63 17.43
C ALA A 137 -3.94 9.09 17.77
N ALA A 138 -3.39 9.84 16.81
CA ALA A 138 -3.09 11.27 16.98
C ALA A 138 -4.36 12.14 17.16
N LEU A 139 -5.45 11.77 16.49
CA LEU A 139 -6.75 12.43 16.59
C LEU A 139 -7.48 12.05 17.89
N ALA A 140 -7.35 10.80 18.33
CA ALA A 140 -7.98 10.30 19.53
C ALA A 140 -7.51 11.05 20.79
N PRO A 141 -8.44 11.43 21.70
CA PRO A 141 -8.09 11.95 23.02
C PRO A 141 -7.15 10.98 23.74
N GLY A 142 -6.11 11.50 24.40
CA GLY A 142 -5.17 10.66 25.13
C GLY A 142 -5.85 10.01 26.32
N SER A 143 -6.06 8.69 26.25
CA SER A 143 -6.54 7.86 27.35
C SER A 143 -7.83 8.38 28.01
N THR A 144 -8.94 8.41 27.27
CA THR A 144 -10.19 8.00 27.89
C THR A 144 -10.26 6.48 27.75
N SER A 145 -10.30 5.78 28.88
CA SER A 145 -10.60 4.36 28.96
C SER A 145 -12.04 4.13 28.48
N GLN A 146 -12.31 4.32 27.18
CA GLN A 146 -13.42 3.62 26.57
C GLN A 146 -12.98 2.17 26.55
N ALA A 147 -13.57 1.37 27.45
CA ALA A 147 -13.52 -0.07 27.35
C ALA A 147 -14.05 -0.41 25.95
N THR A 148 -13.13 -0.60 25.00
CA THR A 148 -13.49 -1.12 23.69
C THR A 148 -13.97 -2.52 23.98
N ASP A 149 -15.27 -2.74 23.77
CA ASP A 149 -15.87 -4.05 23.93
C ASP A 149 -15.01 -5.07 23.16
N THR A 150 -14.60 -6.12 23.86
CA THR A 150 -13.74 -7.17 23.30
C THR A 150 -14.36 -7.78 22.04
N VAL A 151 -15.68 -7.81 21.95
CA VAL A 151 -16.42 -8.26 20.77
C VAL A 151 -16.20 -7.29 19.61
N SER A 152 -16.40 -5.98 19.79
CA SER A 152 -16.14 -4.98 18.75
C SER A 152 -14.68 -5.00 18.27
N ARG A 153 -13.71 -5.16 19.18
CA ARG A 153 -12.29 -5.27 18.81
C ARG A 153 -12.02 -6.51 17.96
N ARG A 154 -12.60 -7.66 18.31
CA ARG A 154 -12.46 -8.91 17.55
C ARG A 154 -13.04 -8.77 16.14
N TRP A 155 -14.22 -8.19 16.00
CA TRP A 155 -14.83 -7.94 14.69
C TRP A 155 -14.03 -6.95 13.85
N ALA A 156 -13.50 -5.88 14.45
CA ALA A 156 -12.64 -4.93 13.73
C ALA A 156 -11.35 -5.60 13.22
N LEU A 157 -10.70 -6.44 14.05
CA LEU A 157 -9.52 -7.19 13.64
C LEU A 157 -9.84 -8.23 12.55
N ALA A 158 -10.97 -8.93 12.68
CA ALA A 158 -11.42 -9.89 11.67
C ALA A 158 -11.73 -9.20 10.33
N ALA A 159 -12.38 -8.03 10.36
CA ALA A 159 -12.66 -7.24 9.16
C ALA A 159 -11.39 -6.68 8.51
N ALA A 160 -10.42 -6.22 9.31
CA ALA A 160 -9.12 -5.76 8.81
C ALA A 160 -8.33 -6.91 8.16
N ALA A 161 -8.27 -8.07 8.82
CA ALA A 161 -7.63 -9.26 8.29
C ALA A 161 -8.33 -9.77 7.02
N GLY A 162 -9.67 -9.82 7.03
CA GLY A 162 -10.47 -10.21 5.86
C GLY A 162 -10.25 -9.28 4.67
N THR A 163 -10.25 -7.96 4.89
CA THR A 163 -9.96 -6.97 3.85
C THR A 163 -8.54 -7.13 3.31
N TYR A 164 -7.55 -7.34 4.19
CA TYR A 164 -6.16 -7.56 3.78
C TYR A 164 -6.02 -8.81 2.91
N LEU A 165 -6.61 -9.93 3.35
CA LEU A 165 -6.63 -11.18 2.59
C LEU A 165 -7.36 -11.02 1.25
N LEU A 166 -8.46 -10.28 1.21
CA LEU A 166 -9.19 -9.98 -0.02
C LEU A 166 -8.30 -9.22 -1.02
N ILE A 167 -7.59 -8.18 -0.58
CA ILE A 167 -6.70 -7.39 -1.43
C ILE A 167 -5.52 -8.25 -1.95
N VAL A 168 -4.93 -9.07 -1.08
CA VAL A 168 -3.85 -10.00 -1.48
C VAL A 168 -4.37 -11.05 -2.46
N SER A 169 -5.57 -11.60 -2.24
CA SER A 169 -6.18 -12.57 -3.14
C SER A 169 -6.44 -11.99 -4.53
N GLY A 170 -6.95 -10.76 -4.62
CA GLY A 170 -7.12 -10.07 -5.90
C GLY A 170 -5.80 -9.84 -6.61
N SER A 171 -4.74 -9.50 -5.86
CA SER A 171 -3.39 -9.33 -6.41
C SER A 171 -2.81 -10.65 -6.95
N LEU A 172 -3.08 -11.76 -6.25
CA LEU A 172 -2.70 -13.11 -6.69
C LEU A 172 -3.41 -13.51 -7.98
N VAL A 173 -4.71 -13.22 -8.11
CA VAL A 173 -5.48 -13.47 -9.34
C VAL A 173 -4.83 -12.79 -10.54
N VAL A 174 -4.38 -11.55 -10.39
CA VAL A 174 -3.71 -10.87 -11.51
C VAL A 174 -2.29 -11.42 -11.72
N ALA A 175 -1.55 -11.73 -10.66
CA ALA A 175 -0.21 -12.31 -10.76
C ALA A 175 -0.20 -13.68 -11.44
N SER A 176 -1.27 -14.47 -11.29
CA SER A 176 -1.44 -15.78 -11.93
C SER A 176 -2.05 -15.71 -13.34
N GLY A 177 -2.32 -14.50 -13.87
CA GLY A 177 -2.97 -14.33 -15.18
C GLY A 177 -4.45 -14.74 -15.21
N ALA A 178 -5.10 -14.93 -14.06
CA ALA A 178 -6.47 -15.45 -13.97
C ALA A 178 -7.55 -14.37 -14.05
N SER A 179 -7.20 -13.11 -14.37
CA SER A 179 -8.15 -11.98 -14.38
C SER A 179 -9.31 -12.15 -15.36
N GLY A 180 -9.11 -12.89 -16.46
CA GLY A 180 -10.14 -13.19 -17.46
C GLY A 180 -10.66 -14.63 -17.40
N ALA A 181 -10.30 -15.41 -16.37
CA ALA A 181 -10.63 -16.84 -16.31
C ALA A 181 -12.13 -17.12 -16.22
N CYS A 182 -12.91 -16.17 -15.69
CA CYS A 182 -14.37 -16.27 -15.59
C CYS A 182 -15.05 -15.21 -16.44
N SER A 183 -15.91 -15.67 -17.35
CA SER A 183 -16.67 -14.82 -18.29
C SER A 183 -17.97 -14.25 -17.72
N ALA A 184 -18.41 -14.69 -16.54
CA ALA A 184 -19.61 -14.18 -15.87
C ALA A 184 -19.47 -14.11 -14.35
N TRP A 185 -20.50 -13.54 -13.72
CA TRP A 185 -20.62 -13.34 -12.28
C TRP A 185 -22.05 -13.72 -11.85
N PRO A 186 -22.28 -14.31 -10.64
CA PRO A 186 -21.31 -14.57 -9.58
C PRO A 186 -20.54 -15.88 -9.69
N LEU A 187 -20.98 -16.84 -10.52
CA LEU A 187 -20.23 -18.07 -10.80
C LEU A 187 -19.50 -17.96 -12.15
N CYS A 188 -18.40 -18.70 -12.27
CA CYS A 188 -17.63 -18.82 -13.50
C CYS A 188 -18.46 -19.54 -14.58
N GLY A 189 -18.64 -18.97 -15.77
CA GLY A 189 -19.40 -19.59 -16.87
C GLY A 189 -20.77 -18.94 -17.12
N GLY A 190 -21.86 -19.72 -17.14
CA GLY A 190 -23.21 -19.28 -17.54
C GLY A 190 -24.02 -18.47 -16.50
N GLY A 191 -23.37 -17.67 -15.64
CA GLY A 191 -24.06 -16.92 -14.59
C GLY A 191 -24.44 -17.80 -13.39
N PHE A 192 -25.71 -17.81 -12.96
CA PHE A 192 -26.18 -18.66 -11.83
C PHE A 192 -26.31 -20.15 -12.16
N SER A 193 -26.08 -20.52 -13.41
CA SER A 193 -26.18 -21.90 -13.89
C SER A 193 -24.84 -22.62 -13.70
N PHE A 194 -24.79 -23.65 -12.85
CA PHE A 194 -23.62 -24.53 -12.73
C PHE A 194 -23.42 -25.32 -14.03
N ALA A 195 -22.66 -24.79 -14.98
CA ALA A 195 -22.25 -25.56 -16.15
C ALA A 195 -20.99 -26.39 -15.79
N PHE A 196 -21.20 -27.58 -15.24
CA PHE A 196 -20.17 -28.62 -15.12
C PHE A 196 -20.02 -29.39 -16.44
N ASP A 197 -19.97 -28.71 -17.58
CA ASP A 197 -19.66 -29.39 -18.85
C ASP A 197 -18.22 -29.08 -19.20
N GLY A 198 -17.36 -30.09 -18.99
CA GLY A 198 -15.91 -30.07 -19.19
C GLY A 198 -15.47 -29.89 -20.64
N SER A 199 -15.88 -28.78 -21.27
CA SER A 199 -15.37 -28.37 -22.57
C SER A 199 -14.20 -27.40 -22.38
N PRO A 200 -13.09 -27.57 -23.12
CA PRO A 200 -11.95 -26.67 -23.01
C PRO A 200 -12.35 -25.28 -23.54
N ALA A 201 -12.06 -24.25 -22.75
CA ALA A 201 -12.13 -22.87 -23.22
C ALA A 201 -11.10 -22.69 -24.33
N ILE A 202 -11.58 -22.31 -25.52
CA ILE A 202 -10.75 -21.82 -26.64
C ILE A 202 -10.48 -20.35 -26.40
#